data_AF-A0A2H6MVR0-F1
#
_entry.id   AF-A0A2H6MVR0-F1
#
_cell.length_a   1.000
_cell.length_b   1.000
_cell.length_c   1.000
_cell.angle_alpha   90.00
_cell.angle_beta   90.00
_cell.angle_gamma   90.00
#
_symmetry.space_group_name_H-M   'P 1'
#
loop_
_entity.id
_entity.type
_entity.pdbx_description
1 polymer ?
#
loop_
_entity_poly.entity_id
_entity_poly.type
_entity_poly.pdbx_seq_one_letter_code
_entity_poly.pdbx_strand_id
1 'polypeptide(L)'
;MLRLRLSNATIAIILAIQTVFLVFLYTQQGGFLPQSMKKPAQVHILILSSWRSGSSFVGQLFSQHPNVFYLMEPAWHVWATMYQNSAKVLHMAVRDLIRSIFKCDMSVFDAYMPWKRNRNLSDLFQWAV
;
A
#
# COMPACT_ATOMS: atom_id res chain seq x y z
N MET A 1 -16.32 -63.18 19.49
CA MET A 1 -15.70 -61.95 20.05
C MET A 1 -14.18 -62.07 19.91
N LEU A 2 -13.60 -61.51 18.84
CA LEU A 2 -12.15 -61.60 18.59
C LEU A 2 -11.43 -60.55 19.44
N ARG A 3 -10.83 -60.96 20.58
CA ARG A 3 -9.99 -60.07 21.39
C ARG A 3 -8.65 -59.88 20.70
N LEU A 4 -8.53 -58.83 19.88
CA LEU A 4 -7.25 -58.39 19.34
C LEU A 4 -6.35 -57.95 20.51
N ARG A 5 -5.34 -58.77 20.83
CA ARG A 5 -4.25 -58.38 21.74
C ARG A 5 -3.28 -57.50 20.95
N LEU A 6 -3.49 -56.19 21.00
CA LEU A 6 -2.49 -55.23 20.51
C LEU A 6 -1.31 -55.22 21.48
N SER A 7 -0.12 -55.58 20.97
CA SER A 7 1.12 -55.40 21.70
C SER A 7 1.46 -53.91 21.79
N ASN A 8 2.16 -53.51 22.86
CA ASN A 8 2.63 -52.12 23.03
C ASN A 8 3.46 -51.66 21.82
N ALA A 9 4.18 -52.58 21.16
CA ALA A 9 4.91 -52.30 19.93
C ALA A 9 3.98 -51.94 18.76
N THR A 10 2.84 -52.61 18.63
CA THR A 10 1.85 -52.35 17.57
C THR A 10 1.21 -50.98 17.76
N ILE A 11 0.94 -50.59 19.01
CA ILE A 11 0.39 -49.26 19.36
C ILE A 11 1.41 -48.16 19.03
N ALA A 12 2.68 -48.36 19.38
CA ALA A 12 3.75 -47.41 19.09
C ALA A 12 3.93 -47.16 17.58
N ILE A 13 3.84 -48.22 16.77
CA ILE A 13 3.94 -48.12 15.31
C ILE A 13 2.78 -47.30 14.74
N ILE A 14 1.55 -47.54 15.20
CA ILE A 14 0.37 -46.80 14.74
C ILE A 14 0.49 -45.31 15.09
N LEU A 15 0.94 -44.98 16.31
CA LEU A 15 1.16 -43.59 16.72
C LEU A 15 2.25 -42.91 15.87
N ALA A 16 3.36 -43.60 15.60
CA ALA A 16 4.41 -43.07 14.73
C ALA A 16 3.88 -42.77 13.32
N ILE A 17 3.11 -43.69 12.73
CA ILE A 17 2.50 -43.50 11.40
C ILE A 17 1.52 -42.31 11.41
N GLN A 18 0.69 -42.17 12.44
CA GLN A 18 -0.24 -41.04 12.56
C GLN A 18 0.48 -39.70 12.69
N THR A 19 1.58 -39.63 13.45
CA THR A 19 2.38 -38.41 13.57
C THR A 19 3.07 -38.04 12.26
N VAL A 20 3.63 -39.00 11.53
CA VAL A 20 4.26 -38.75 10.22
C VAL A 20 3.21 -38.30 9.21
N PHE A 21 2.03 -38.91 9.20
CA PHE A 21 0.93 -38.50 8.32
C PHE A 21 0.43 -37.08 8.62
N LEU A 22 0.29 -36.71 9.90
CA LEU A 22 -0.06 -35.35 10.30
C LEU A 22 1.01 -34.33 9.91
N VAL A 23 2.29 -34.66 10.09
CA VAL A 23 3.41 -33.80 9.67
C VAL A 23 3.41 -33.66 8.15
N PHE A 24 3.17 -34.74 7.40
CA PHE A 24 3.05 -34.70 5.94
C PHE A 24 1.88 -33.83 5.46
N LEU A 25 0.71 -33.96 6.10
CA LEU A 25 -0.43 -33.09 5.79
C LEU A 25 -0.13 -31.62 6.14
N TYR A 26 0.58 -31.37 7.24
CA TYR A 26 0.99 -30.02 7.64
C TYR A 26 2.01 -29.42 6.67
N THR A 27 2.99 -30.18 6.20
CA THR A 27 3.96 -29.71 5.20
C THR A 27 3.32 -29.53 3.83
N GLN A 28 2.32 -30.36 3.46
CA GLN A 28 1.55 -30.16 2.23
C GLN A 28 0.59 -28.96 2.32
N GLN A 29 0.00 -28.68 3.49
CA GLN A 29 -0.79 -27.48 3.72
C GLN A 29 0.08 -26.21 3.75
N GLY A 30 1.30 -26.29 4.31
CA GLY A 30 2.30 -25.24 4.24
C GLY A 30 2.86 -24.99 2.82
N GLY A 31 2.62 -25.92 1.89
CA GLY A 31 2.93 -25.81 0.46
C GLY A 31 1.92 -24.98 -0.33
N PHE A 32 0.77 -24.62 0.24
CA PHE A 32 -0.10 -23.58 -0.31
C PHE A 32 0.46 -22.22 0.11
N LEU A 33 1.68 -21.93 -0.36
CA LEU A 33 2.12 -20.54 -0.55
C LEU A 33 0.94 -19.85 -1.23
N PRO A 34 0.32 -18.83 -0.62
CA PRO A 34 -0.79 -18.15 -1.26
C PRO A 34 -0.25 -17.72 -2.62
N GLN A 35 -0.79 -18.36 -3.66
CA GLN A 35 -0.58 -18.02 -5.05
C GLN A 35 -0.46 -16.52 -5.06
N SER A 36 0.74 -15.99 -5.34
CA SER A 36 1.02 -14.56 -5.33
C SER A 36 -0.17 -13.92 -6.00
N MET A 37 -1.09 -13.38 -5.18
CA MET A 37 -2.33 -12.83 -5.67
C MET A 37 -1.79 -11.63 -6.39
N LYS A 38 -1.61 -11.76 -7.71
CA LYS A 38 -1.19 -10.66 -8.58
C LYS A 38 -2.16 -9.57 -8.19
N LYS A 39 -1.69 -8.61 -7.38
CA LYS A 39 -2.52 -7.50 -6.96
C LYS A 39 -3.08 -6.95 -8.27
N PRO A 40 -4.40 -6.80 -8.38
CA PRO A 40 -4.97 -6.21 -9.58
C PRO A 40 -4.16 -4.95 -9.91
N ALA A 41 -3.76 -4.80 -11.17
CA ALA A 41 -2.87 -3.72 -11.58
C ALA A 41 -3.39 -2.39 -11.02
N GLN A 42 -2.57 -1.70 -10.24
CA GLN A 42 -2.98 -0.48 -9.57
C GLN A 42 -3.27 0.59 -10.62
N VAL A 43 -4.48 1.14 -10.60
CA VAL A 43 -4.89 2.23 -11.50
C VAL A 43 -4.50 3.55 -10.86
N HIS A 44 -3.75 4.37 -11.59
CA HIS A 44 -3.37 5.72 -11.17
C HIS A 44 -4.10 6.75 -12.03
N ILE A 45 -4.70 7.75 -11.39
CA ILE A 45 -5.43 8.83 -12.06
C ILE A 45 -4.73 10.14 -11.73
N LEU A 46 -4.40 10.93 -12.76
CA LEU A 46 -3.87 12.28 -12.63
C LEU A 46 -4.89 13.26 -13.20
N ILE A 47 -5.39 14.18 -12.38
CA ILE A 47 -6.28 15.25 -12.82
C ILE A 47 -5.41 16.48 -13.12
N LEU A 48 -5.28 16.81 -14.41
CA LEU A 48 -4.60 18.03 -14.85
C LEU A 48 -5.65 19.09 -15.18
N SER A 49 -5.59 20.22 -14.50
CA SER A 49 -6.58 21.28 -14.64
C SER A 49 -5.98 22.66 -14.32
N SER A 50 -6.74 23.71 -14.62
CA SER A 50 -6.49 25.07 -14.14
C SER A 50 -7.34 25.38 -12.89
N TRP A 51 -7.12 26.56 -12.29
CA TRP A 51 -7.95 27.02 -11.16
C TRP A 51 -9.41 27.21 -11.57
N ARG A 52 -10.31 26.95 -10.61
CA ARG A 52 -11.78 27.14 -10.76
C ARG A 52 -12.43 26.31 -11.86
N SER A 53 -11.78 25.26 -12.36
CA SER A 53 -12.34 24.35 -13.38
C SER A 53 -13.25 23.24 -12.81
N GLY A 54 -13.43 23.18 -11.48
CA GLY A 54 -14.18 22.10 -10.82
C GLY A 54 -13.38 20.82 -10.55
N SER A 55 -12.06 20.81 -10.74
CA SER A 55 -11.23 19.63 -10.47
C SER A 55 -11.25 19.16 -9.01
N SER A 56 -11.32 20.10 -8.06
CA SER A 56 -11.47 19.78 -6.63
C SER A 56 -12.78 19.04 -6.36
N PHE A 57 -13.88 19.42 -7.02
CA PHE A 57 -15.16 18.73 -6.91
C PHE A 57 -15.07 17.31 -7.45
N VAL A 58 -14.48 17.14 -8.64
CA VAL A 58 -14.29 15.81 -9.26
C VAL A 58 -13.42 14.90 -8.38
N GLY A 59 -12.32 15.42 -7.84
CA GLY A 59 -11.47 14.65 -6.94
C GLY A 59 -12.17 14.27 -5.63
N GLN A 60 -12.93 15.18 -5.02
CA GLN A 60 -13.70 14.89 -3.81
C GLN A 60 -14.82 13.87 -4.05
N LEU A 61 -15.41 13.87 -5.24
CA LEU A 61 -16.39 12.88 -5.66
C LEU A 61 -15.75 11.48 -5.75
N PHE A 62 -14.56 11.35 -6.34
CA PHE A 62 -13.81 10.09 -6.34
C PHE A 62 -13.42 9.63 -4.94
N SER A 63 -13.10 10.57 -4.04
CA SER A 63 -12.75 10.30 -2.64
C SER A 63 -13.89 9.67 -1.82
N GLN A 64 -15.14 9.69 -2.31
CA GLN A 64 -16.25 9.01 -1.64
C GLN A 64 -16.15 7.47 -1.69
N HIS A 65 -15.37 6.92 -2.62
CA HIS A 65 -15.22 5.48 -2.75
C HIS A 65 -14.13 4.96 -1.80
N PRO A 66 -14.39 3.93 -0.97
CA PRO A 66 -13.46 3.49 0.09
C PRO A 66 -12.10 2.98 -0.41
N ASN A 67 -12.03 2.59 -1.68
CA ASN A 67 -10.80 2.08 -2.32
C ASN A 67 -10.07 3.14 -3.15
N VAL A 68 -10.48 4.42 -3.09
CA VAL A 68 -9.84 5.50 -3.85
C VAL A 68 -9.23 6.49 -2.87
N PHE A 69 -7.96 6.80 -3.07
CA PHE A 69 -7.25 7.84 -2.34
C PHE A 69 -7.09 9.07 -3.24
N TYR A 70 -7.60 10.20 -2.77
CA TYR A 70 -7.48 11.48 -3.45
C TYR A 70 -6.55 12.43 -2.68
N LEU A 71 -5.63 13.08 -3.40
CA LEU A 71 -4.71 14.06 -2.86
C LEU A 71 -4.88 15.38 -3.64
N MET A 72 -5.30 16.42 -2.93
CA MET A 72 -5.47 17.76 -3.47
C MET A 72 -4.10 18.40 -3.75
N GLU A 73 -3.93 18.93 -4.97
CA GLU A 73 -2.83 19.82 -5.37
C GLU A 73 -1.42 19.48 -4.83
N PRO A 74 -0.90 18.25 -5.01
CA PRO A 74 0.38 17.83 -4.41
C PRO A 74 1.59 18.66 -4.87
N ALA A 75 1.55 19.20 -6.09
CA ALA A 75 2.60 20.04 -6.63
C ALA A 75 2.72 21.41 -5.93
N TRP A 76 1.71 21.81 -5.15
CA TRP A 76 1.75 23.06 -4.38
C TRP A 76 2.93 23.10 -3.43
N HIS A 77 3.26 22.00 -2.74
CA HIS A 77 4.38 21.95 -1.80
C HIS A 77 5.73 22.22 -2.47
N VAL A 78 5.89 21.73 -3.71
CA VAL A 78 7.08 21.98 -4.54
C VAL A 78 7.11 23.45 -4.99
N TRP A 79 5.96 23.99 -5.41
CA TRP A 79 5.86 25.41 -5.78
C TRP A 79 6.11 26.34 -4.60
N ALA A 80 5.55 26.06 -3.42
CA ALA A 80 5.70 26.89 -2.22
C ALA A 80 7.16 26.93 -1.73
N THR A 81 7.92 25.83 -1.87
CA THR A 81 9.33 25.78 -1.49
C THR A 81 10.27 26.36 -2.54
N MET A 82 9.93 26.23 -3.82
CA MET A 82 10.77 26.65 -4.95
C MET A 82 10.19 27.84 -5.73
N TYR A 83 9.34 28.66 -5.11
CA TYR A 83 8.53 29.72 -5.75
C TYR A 83 9.32 30.67 -6.66
N GLN A 84 10.58 30.97 -6.33
CA GLN A 84 11.43 31.89 -7.10
C GLN A 84 11.96 31.29 -8.41
N ASN A 85 11.73 30.00 -8.66
CA ASN A 85 12.26 29.29 -9.83
C ASN A 85 11.30 29.28 -11.03
N SER A 86 11.87 29.17 -12.23
CA SER A 86 11.08 29.04 -13.46
C SER A 86 10.33 27.70 -13.54
N ALA A 87 9.24 27.66 -14.32
CA ALA A 87 8.51 26.43 -14.62
C ALA A 87 9.42 25.31 -15.16
N LYS A 88 10.49 25.67 -15.90
CA LYS A 88 11.47 24.73 -16.44
C LYS A 88 12.30 24.07 -15.34
N VAL A 89 12.52 24.72 -14.21
CA VAL A 89 13.20 24.10 -13.06
C VAL A 89 12.21 23.24 -12.27
N LEU A 90 10.98 23.73 -12.09
CA LEU A 90 9.96 23.06 -11.30
C LEU A 90 9.48 21.72 -11.90
N HIS A 91 9.50 21.60 -13.23
CA HIS A 91 8.93 20.43 -13.91
C HIS A 91 9.56 19.10 -13.47
N MET A 92 10.88 19.06 -13.23
CA MET A 92 11.56 17.82 -12.83
C MET A 92 11.15 17.41 -11.41
N ALA A 93 11.19 18.37 -10.49
CA ALA A 93 10.78 18.17 -9.10
C ALA A 93 9.33 17.68 -9.00
N VAL A 94 8.40 18.30 -9.74
CA VAL A 94 6.98 17.90 -9.76
C VAL A 94 6.79 16.53 -10.40
N ARG A 95 7.48 16.23 -11.50
CA ARG A 95 7.41 14.91 -12.15
C ARG A 95 7.88 13.81 -11.20
N ASP A 96 8.99 14.03 -10.52
CA ASP A 96 9.58 13.05 -9.63
C ASP A 96 8.70 12.87 -8.36
N LEU A 97 8.12 13.97 -7.84
CA LEU A 97 7.11 13.93 -6.79
C LEU A 97 5.90 13.05 -7.17
N ILE A 98 5.25 13.33 -8.31
CA ILE A 98 4.07 12.57 -8.77
C ILE A 98 4.41 11.09 -8.95
N ARG A 99 5.59 10.79 -9.51
CA ARG A 99 6.06 9.42 -9.68
C ARG A 99 6.21 8.69 -8.35
N SER A 100 6.74 9.34 -7.33
CA SER A 100 6.87 8.74 -5.99
C SER A 100 5.50 8.53 -5.34
N ILE A 101 4.57 9.48 -5.46
CA ILE A 101 3.19 9.34 -4.97
C ILE A 101 2.49 8.11 -5.58
N PHE A 102 2.63 7.90 -6.89
CA PHE A 102 2.05 6.72 -7.55
C PHE A 102 2.71 5.40 -7.11
N LYS A 103 3.92 5.44 -6.59
CA LYS A 103 4.55 4.27 -5.94
C LYS A 103 4.18 4.12 -4.47
N CYS A 104 3.23 4.92 -3.97
CA CYS A 104 2.87 5.01 -2.56
C CYS A 104 4.02 5.48 -1.66
N ASP A 105 5.01 6.19 -2.22
CA ASP A 105 6.11 6.76 -1.46
C ASP A 105 5.83 8.23 -1.14
N MET A 106 5.33 8.47 0.08
CA MET A 106 5.03 9.80 0.59
C MET A 106 6.24 10.48 1.24
N SER A 107 7.38 9.79 1.38
CA SER A 107 8.60 10.40 1.97
C SER A 107 9.19 11.51 1.11
N VAL A 108 8.86 11.53 -0.19
CA VAL A 108 9.28 12.57 -1.14
C VAL A 108 8.87 13.99 -0.70
N PHE A 109 7.80 14.12 0.09
CA PHE A 109 7.36 15.41 0.62
C PHE A 109 8.31 15.99 1.67
N ASP A 110 9.16 15.18 2.31
CA ASP A 110 10.13 15.66 3.31
C ASP A 110 11.09 16.70 2.70
N ALA A 111 11.42 16.56 1.41
CA ALA A 111 12.25 17.53 0.68
C ALA A 111 11.58 18.90 0.50
N TYR A 112 10.24 18.92 0.48
CA TYR A 112 9.43 20.10 0.18
C TYR A 112 8.60 20.59 1.38
N MET A 113 8.76 19.98 2.56
CA MET A 113 8.09 20.39 3.80
C MET A 113 9.08 20.55 4.98
N PRO A 114 10.22 21.26 4.82
CA PRO A 114 11.34 21.21 5.78
C PRO A 114 11.08 21.89 7.14
N TRP A 115 10.14 22.84 7.24
CA TRP A 115 9.94 23.63 8.47
C TRP A 115 8.97 22.98 9.49
N LYS A 116 8.23 21.93 9.14
CA LYS A 116 7.27 21.30 10.06
C LYS A 116 7.95 20.28 10.96
N ARG A 117 8.71 20.80 11.93
CA ARG A 117 9.38 20.04 13.01
C ARG A 117 8.42 19.18 13.84
N ASN A 118 7.12 19.47 13.77
CA ASN A 118 6.03 18.62 14.24
C ASN A 118 5.27 18.12 13.00
N ARG A 119 5.55 16.89 12.56
CA ARG A 119 4.95 16.22 11.39
C ARG A 119 3.45 15.96 11.59
N ASN A 120 2.62 16.98 11.47
CA ASN A 120 1.19 16.79 11.43
C ASN A 120 0.80 16.39 10.01
N LEU A 121 0.31 15.15 9.85
CA LEU A 121 -0.14 14.62 8.56
C LEU A 121 -1.22 15.49 7.90
N SER A 122 -1.98 16.25 8.68
CA SER A 122 -2.96 17.22 8.20
C SER A 122 -2.36 18.26 7.25
N ASP A 123 -1.08 18.59 7.41
CA ASP A 123 -0.40 19.60 6.62
C ASP A 123 -0.14 19.17 5.17
N LEU A 124 -0.04 17.86 4.93
CA LEU A 124 0.14 17.28 3.60
C LEU A 124 -1.04 17.59 2.68
N PHE A 125 -2.24 17.56 3.25
CA PHE A 125 -3.51 17.58 2.53
C PHE A 125 -4.09 18.98 2.33
N GLN A 126 -3.40 20.02 2.80
CA GLN A 126 -3.87 21.41 2.70
C GLN A 126 -5.32 21.58 3.15
N TRP A 127 -5.74 20.89 4.23
CA TRP A 127 -7.11 21.01 4.75
C TRP A 127 -7.43 22.48 5.00
N ALA A 128 -8.63 22.90 4.60
CA ALA A 128 -9.15 24.20 4.99
C ALA A 128 -9.14 24.28 6.53
N VAL A 129 -8.42 25.28 7.05
CA VAL A 129 -8.65 25.79 8.40
C VAL A 129 -9.94 26.59 8.38
#